data_AF-A0A9E2YTE4-F1
#
_entry.id   AF-A0A9E2YTE4-F1
#
_cell.length_a   1.000
_cell.length_b   1.000
_cell.length_c   1.000
_cell.angle_alpha   90.00
_cell.angle_beta   90.00
_cell.angle_gamma   90.00
#
_symmetry.space_group_name_H-M   'P 1'
#
loop_
_entity.id
_entity.type
_entity.pdbx_description
1 polymer ?
#
loop_
_entity_poly.entity_id
_entity_poly.type
_entity_poly.pdbx_seq_one_letter_code
_entity_poly.pdbx_strand_id
1 'polypeptide(L)'
;IQKACWALAKAGVSFEKKNPITSLMSDIPTGTLREDIMNEKLMSAIVEIKVPVERTEEIIRLVWEIEKQVDTVVALGVGTRCDETGDETVVAPILEKLGYSLQRAKTNTGLGRITNIVEDAKPEVVGAAR
;
A
#
# COMPACT_ATOMS: atom_id res chain seq x y z
N ILE A 1 13.68 4.19 2.39
CA ILE A 1 12.80 3.32 1.58
C ILE A 1 13.15 1.83 1.76
N GLN A 2 14.36 1.38 1.39
CA GLN A 2 14.77 -0.04 1.47
C GLN A 2 14.40 -0.75 2.78
N LYS A 3 14.69 -0.13 3.93
CA LYS A 3 14.35 -0.67 5.26
C LYS A 3 12.84 -0.98 5.41
N ALA A 4 11.98 -0.07 4.92
CA ALA A 4 10.54 -0.25 4.96
C ALA A 4 10.11 -1.40 4.05
N CYS A 5 10.63 -1.46 2.82
CA CYS A 5 10.31 -2.54 1.89
C CYS A 5 10.70 -3.92 2.46
N TRP A 6 11.90 -4.07 3.04
CA TRP A 6 12.32 -5.32 3.67
C TRP A 6 11.43 -5.72 4.85
N ALA A 7 11.07 -4.77 5.72
CA ALA A 7 10.21 -5.06 6.87
C ALA A 7 8.80 -5.50 6.42
N LEU A 8 8.22 -4.79 5.45
CA LEU A 8 6.93 -5.11 4.85
C LEU A 8 6.95 -6.47 4.14
N ALA A 9 7.99 -6.76 3.36
CA ALA A 9 8.16 -8.05 2.68
C ALA A 9 8.28 -9.21 3.68
N LYS A 10 9.02 -9.02 4.78
CA LYS A 10 9.10 -10.02 5.87
C LYS A 10 7.76 -10.30 6.53
N ALA A 11 6.87 -9.31 6.57
CA ALA A 11 5.49 -9.48 7.00
C ALA A 11 4.60 -10.16 5.94
N GLY A 12 5.13 -10.53 4.77
CA GLY A 12 4.37 -11.22 3.74
C GLY A 12 3.27 -10.36 3.10
N VAL A 13 3.49 -9.06 2.96
CA VAL A 13 2.58 -8.18 2.20
C VAL A 13 2.85 -8.28 0.70
N SER A 14 1.85 -7.95 -0.12
CA SER A 14 2.02 -7.82 -1.57
C SER A 14 2.22 -6.36 -1.96
N PHE A 15 3.30 -6.07 -2.69
CA PHE A 15 3.52 -4.75 -3.29
C PHE A 15 2.61 -4.52 -4.50
N GLU A 16 2.09 -3.30 -4.65
CA GLU A 16 1.27 -2.94 -5.80
C GLU A 16 2.12 -2.91 -7.08
N LYS A 17 1.74 -3.72 -8.08
CA LYS A 17 2.56 -3.97 -9.28
C LYS A 17 2.81 -2.72 -10.09
N LYS A 18 1.87 -1.77 -10.07
CA LYS A 18 1.93 -0.51 -10.83
C LYS A 18 2.53 0.65 -10.05
N ASN A 19 2.92 0.45 -8.79
CA ASN A 19 3.58 1.49 -8.00
C ASN A 19 5.03 1.70 -8.50
N PRO A 20 5.51 2.95 -8.63
CA PRO A 20 6.86 3.23 -9.10
C PRO A 20 7.96 2.55 -8.28
N ILE A 21 7.83 2.43 -6.95
CA ILE A 21 8.83 1.78 -6.11
C ILE A 21 8.96 0.30 -6.43
N THR A 22 7.85 -0.39 -6.72
CA THR A 22 7.87 -1.80 -7.13
C THR A 22 8.67 -2.00 -8.42
N SER A 23 8.56 -1.07 -9.38
CA SER A 23 9.33 -1.12 -10.63
C SER A 23 10.84 -0.89 -10.47
N LEU A 24 11.23 -0.36 -9.30
CA LEU A 24 12.62 -0.12 -8.91
C LEU A 24 13.21 -1.25 -8.06
N MET A 25 12.47 -2.35 -7.84
CA MET A 25 12.97 -3.53 -7.12
C MET A 25 13.77 -4.44 -8.04
N SER A 26 14.93 -4.90 -7.57
CA SER A 26 15.68 -6.03 -8.16
C SER A 26 15.07 -7.38 -7.76
N ASP A 27 14.44 -7.44 -6.59
CA ASP A 27 13.75 -8.62 -6.07
C ASP A 27 12.49 -8.21 -5.30
N ILE A 28 11.32 -8.39 -5.94
CA ILE A 28 10.02 -8.00 -5.40
C ILE A 28 9.63 -8.83 -4.15
N PRO A 29 9.75 -10.17 -4.14
CA PRO A 29 9.48 -11.00 -2.95
C PRO A 29 10.18 -10.52 -1.68
N THR A 30 11.43 -10.08 -1.78
CA THR A 30 12.18 -9.57 -0.62
C THR A 30 12.00 -8.07 -0.41
N GLY A 31 11.49 -7.34 -1.40
CA GLY A 31 11.39 -5.87 -1.38
C GLY A 31 12.73 -5.18 -1.61
N THR A 32 13.71 -5.85 -2.25
CA THR A 32 15.05 -5.31 -2.48
C THR A 32 15.05 -4.37 -3.69
N LEU A 33 15.48 -3.13 -3.48
CA LEU A 33 15.66 -2.12 -4.52
C LEU A 33 16.95 -2.39 -5.30
N ARG A 34 16.99 -1.94 -6.55
CA ARG A 34 18.22 -2.01 -7.35
C ARG A 34 19.33 -1.18 -6.70
N GLU A 35 20.56 -1.68 -6.76
CA GLU A 35 21.71 -1.02 -6.13
C GLU A 35 22.10 0.30 -6.81
N ASP A 36 21.84 0.42 -8.12
CA ASP A 36 22.20 1.58 -8.95
C ASP A 36 21.48 2.88 -8.53
N ILE A 37 20.34 2.77 -7.83
CA ILE A 37 19.55 3.92 -7.39
C ILE A 37 19.75 4.30 -5.92
N MET A 38 20.58 3.57 -5.17
CA MET A 38 20.66 3.73 -3.71
C MET A 38 21.24 5.07 -3.24
N ASN A 39 21.97 5.76 -4.12
CA ASN A 39 22.59 7.06 -3.84
C ASN A 39 21.84 8.23 -4.48
N GLU A 40 20.66 7.99 -5.07
CA GLU A 40 19.85 9.04 -5.68
C GLU A 40 19.08 9.85 -4.64
N LYS A 41 18.89 11.14 -4.93
CA LYS A 41 18.06 12.02 -4.10
C LYS A 41 16.63 12.03 -4.61
N LEU A 42 15.67 11.82 -3.72
CA LEU A 42 14.24 11.86 -4.01
C LEU A 42 13.52 12.74 -2.99
N MET A 43 12.52 13.49 -3.45
CA MET A 43 11.72 14.35 -2.58
C MET A 43 10.70 13.55 -1.76
N SER A 44 10.10 12.52 -2.37
CA SER A 44 9.14 11.64 -1.72
C SER A 44 9.09 10.29 -2.44
N ALA A 45 8.74 9.24 -1.70
CA ALA A 45 8.45 7.92 -2.24
C ALA A 45 7.21 7.35 -1.55
N ILE A 46 6.38 6.65 -2.32
CA ILE A 46 5.19 5.98 -1.80
C ILE A 46 5.40 4.49 -2.04
N VAL A 47 5.44 3.72 -0.95
CA VAL A 47 5.43 2.26 -1.01
C VAL A 47 3.98 1.82 -0.86
N GLU A 48 3.39 1.31 -1.93
CA GLU A 48 2.00 0.84 -1.93
C GLU A 48 1.93 -0.67 -1.75
N ILE A 49 1.12 -1.10 -0.80
CA ILE A 49 0.90 -2.50 -0.48
C ILE A 49 -0.59 -2.80 -0.42
N LYS A 50 -0.93 -4.08 -0.59
CA LYS A 50 -2.30 -4.59 -0.45
C LYS A 50 -2.31 -5.70 0.58
N VAL A 51 -3.22 -5.60 1.54
CA VAL A 51 -3.45 -6.61 2.58
C VAL A 51 -4.94 -6.80 2.82
N PRO A 52 -5.37 -7.98 3.31
CA PRO A 52 -6.72 -8.19 3.82
C PRO A 52 -7.05 -7.26 5.00
N VAL A 53 -8.33 -6.98 5.21
CA VAL A 53 -8.82 -6.06 6.27
C VAL A 53 -8.33 -6.50 7.65
N GLU A 54 -8.31 -7.80 7.91
CA GLU A 54 -7.96 -8.42 9.19
C GLU A 54 -6.51 -8.11 9.59
N ARG A 55 -5.65 -7.82 8.60
CA ARG A 55 -4.23 -7.50 8.80
C ARG A 55 -3.96 -6.01 8.91
N THR A 56 -4.97 -5.14 8.80
CA THR A 56 -4.77 -3.69 8.82
C THR A 56 -4.07 -3.22 10.09
N GLU A 57 -4.55 -3.66 11.26
CA GLU A 57 -3.95 -3.27 12.54
C GLU A 57 -2.51 -3.77 12.68
N GLU A 58 -2.24 -5.03 12.32
CA GLU A 58 -0.90 -5.63 12.32
C GLU A 58 0.08 -4.78 11.51
N ILE A 59 -0.30 -4.43 10.28
CA ILE A 59 0.57 -3.70 9.35
C ILE A 59 0.79 -2.26 9.79
N ILE A 60 -0.23 -1.58 10.32
CA ILE A 60 -0.06 -0.20 10.80
C ILE A 60 0.91 -0.16 11.99
N ARG A 61 0.80 -1.11 12.92
CA ARG A 61 1.75 -1.23 14.03
C ARG A 61 3.16 -1.52 13.55
N LEU A 62 3.32 -2.35 12.52
CA LEU A 62 4.61 -2.56 11.87
C LEU A 62 5.17 -1.26 11.27
N VAL A 63 4.32 -0.43 10.63
CA VAL A 63 4.73 0.88 10.10
C VAL A 63 5.21 1.80 11.22
N TRP A 64 4.59 1.79 12.41
CA TRP A 64 5.10 2.53 13.58
C TRP A 64 6.50 2.09 14.00
N GLU A 65 6.81 0.79 13.93
CA GLU A 65 8.16 0.31 14.23
C GLU A 65 9.17 0.67 13.13
N ILE A 66 8.73 0.73 11.87
CA ILE A 66 9.56 1.18 10.74
C ILE A 66 9.88 2.68 10.89
N GLU A 67 8.90 3.49 11.26
CA GLU A 67 9.05 4.94 11.46
C GLU A 67 10.19 5.27 12.43
N LYS A 68 10.33 4.53 13.52
CA LYS A 68 11.42 4.69 14.51
C LYS A 68 12.82 4.40 13.96
N GLN A 69 12.93 3.74 12.80
CA GLN A 69 14.20 3.26 12.22
C GLN A 69 14.66 4.04 10.99
N VAL A 70 13.86 5.01 10.55
CA VAL A 70 14.13 5.84 9.37
C VAL A 70 14.30 7.30 9.77
N ASP A 71 15.25 7.97 9.13
CA ASP A 71 15.54 9.40 9.35
C ASP A 71 14.75 10.24 8.33
N THR A 72 13.42 10.14 8.39
CA THR A 72 12.50 10.88 7.50
C THR A 72 11.08 10.86 8.08
N VAL A 73 10.18 11.65 7.49
CA VAL A 73 8.77 11.64 7.87
C VAL A 73 8.07 10.49 7.15
N VAL A 74 7.26 9.73 7.89
CA VAL A 74 6.37 8.70 7.34
C VAL A 74 4.95 9.23 7.34
N ALA A 75 4.32 9.27 6.16
CA ALA A 75 2.89 9.53 6.01
C ALA A 75 2.18 8.24 5.63
N LEU A 76 1.13 7.88 6.37
CA LEU A 76 0.31 6.71 6.12
C LEU A 76 -0.97 7.10 5.40
N GLY A 77 -1.23 6.48 4.25
CA GLY A 77 -2.52 6.53 3.57
C GLY A 77 -3.17 5.16 3.54
N VAL A 78 -4.47 5.09 3.84
CA VAL A 78 -5.24 3.85 3.78
C VAL A 78 -6.31 4.00 2.71
N GLY A 79 -6.20 3.19 1.66
CA GLY A 79 -7.14 3.15 0.55
C GLY A 79 -8.11 1.98 0.70
N THR A 80 -9.40 2.26 0.70
CA THR A 80 -10.46 1.27 0.91
C THR A 80 -11.62 1.52 -0.05
N ARG A 81 -12.51 0.53 -0.14
CA ARG A 81 -13.75 0.68 -0.89
C ARG A 81 -14.84 1.17 0.07
N CYS A 82 -15.42 2.32 -0.26
CA CYS A 82 -16.61 2.81 0.42
C CYS A 82 -17.85 2.01 -0.01
N ASP A 83 -18.85 2.00 0.85
CA ASP A 83 -20.18 1.48 0.55
C ASP A 83 -20.97 2.40 -0.40
N GLU A 84 -22.22 2.04 -0.66
CA GLU A 84 -23.12 2.78 -1.55
C GLU A 84 -23.47 4.20 -1.07
N THR A 85 -23.32 4.48 0.23
CA THR A 85 -23.51 5.82 0.79
C THR A 85 -22.24 6.67 0.71
N GLY A 86 -21.13 6.08 0.29
CA GLY A 86 -19.82 6.72 0.23
C GLY A 86 -19.10 6.72 1.58
N ASP A 87 -19.57 5.94 2.53
CA ASP A 87 -18.96 5.77 3.85
C ASP A 87 -18.05 4.55 3.88
N GLU A 88 -17.11 4.56 4.82
CA GLU A 88 -16.20 3.44 5.05
C GLU A 88 -16.40 3.00 6.50
N THR A 89 -16.98 1.82 6.68
CA THR A 89 -17.43 1.31 7.98
C THR A 89 -16.67 0.07 8.42
N VAL A 90 -15.79 -0.46 7.59
CA VAL A 90 -15.08 -1.73 7.82
C VAL A 90 -13.69 -1.48 8.40
N VAL A 91 -12.93 -0.56 7.81
CA VAL A 91 -11.56 -0.24 8.22
C VAL A 91 -11.49 0.94 9.19
N ALA A 92 -12.44 1.87 9.11
CA ALA A 92 -12.51 3.08 9.92
C ALA A 92 -12.49 2.78 11.42
N PRO A 93 -13.27 1.81 11.96
CA PRO A 93 -13.20 1.48 13.39
C PRO A 93 -11.82 0.98 13.83
N ILE A 94 -11.08 0.31 12.94
CA ILE A 94 -9.71 -0.18 13.22
C ILE A 94 -8.76 1.02 13.35
N LEU A 95 -8.86 1.98 12.43
CA LEU A 95 -8.02 3.18 12.42
C LEU A 95 -8.32 4.09 13.61
N GLU A 96 -9.59 4.29 13.95
CA GLU A 96 -10.01 5.08 15.11
C GLU A 96 -9.53 4.45 16.42
N LYS A 97 -9.63 3.12 16.56
CA LYS A 97 -9.06 2.37 17.68
C LYS A 97 -7.55 2.60 17.83
N LEU A 98 -6.84 2.79 16.72
CA LEU A 98 -5.40 3.08 16.70
C LEU A 98 -5.07 4.57 16.95
N GLY A 99 -6.09 5.41 17.18
CA GLY A 99 -5.95 6.82 17.51
C GLY A 99 -5.91 7.75 16.30
N TYR A 100 -6.24 7.27 15.10
CA TYR A 100 -6.27 8.11 13.91
C TYR A 100 -7.57 8.91 13.82
N SER A 101 -7.43 10.21 13.51
CA SER A 101 -8.55 11.05 13.08
C SER A 101 -8.70 10.96 11.57
N LEU A 102 -9.77 10.33 11.09
CA LEU A 102 -9.96 10.07 9.68
C LEU A 102 -10.25 11.35 8.90
N GLN A 103 -9.49 11.57 7.83
CA GLN A 103 -9.68 12.67 6.89
C GLN A 103 -9.94 12.11 5.51
N ARG A 104 -11.03 12.53 4.87
CA ARG A 104 -11.30 12.18 3.46
C ARG A 104 -10.36 12.96 2.56
N ALA A 105 -9.34 12.29 2.02
CA ALA A 105 -8.39 12.92 1.11
C ALA A 105 -8.86 12.84 -0.36
N LYS A 106 -9.10 11.63 -0.87
CA LYS A 106 -9.44 11.38 -2.28
C LYS A 106 -10.48 10.29 -2.39
N THR A 107 -11.65 10.64 -2.93
CA THR A 107 -12.69 9.67 -3.28
C THR A 107 -12.70 9.46 -4.80
N ASN A 108 -12.46 8.24 -5.24
CA ASN A 108 -12.68 7.86 -6.63
C ASN A 108 -14.13 7.40 -6.79
N THR A 109 -14.93 8.15 -7.56
CA THR A 109 -16.36 7.87 -7.79
C THR A 109 -16.60 6.76 -8.83
N GLY A 110 -15.54 6.25 -9.46
CA GLY A 110 -15.65 5.12 -10.40
C GLY A 110 -16.33 5.46 -11.73
N LEU A 111 -16.45 6.75 -12.10
CA LEU A 111 -17.10 7.19 -13.34
C LEU A 111 -16.31 6.82 -14.62
N GLY A 112 -15.13 6.21 -14.47
CA GLY A 112 -14.30 5.79 -15.59
C GLY A 112 -14.96 4.66 -16.37
N ARG A 113 -15.26 4.90 -17.65
CA ARG A 113 -15.70 3.86 -18.59
C ARG A 113 -14.47 3.30 -19.30
N ILE A 114 -14.36 1.97 -19.38
CA ILE A 114 -13.33 1.32 -20.20
C ILE A 114 -13.62 1.67 -21.67
N THR A 115 -12.74 2.45 -22.31
CA THR A 115 -12.84 2.80 -23.73
C THR A 115 -11.86 2.01 -24.61
N ASN A 116 -10.85 1.41 -24.00
CA ASN A 116 -9.85 0.58 -24.68
C ASN A 116 -10.03 -0.87 -24.21
N ILE A 117 -11.03 -1.55 -24.78
CA ILE A 117 -11.22 -2.98 -24.55
C ILE A 117 -10.12 -3.70 -25.34
N VAL A 118 -9.12 -4.22 -24.64
CA VAL A 118 -8.22 -5.22 -25.21
C VAL A 118 -8.91 -6.55 -24.96
N GLU A 119 -9.33 -7.24 -26.01
CA GLU A 119 -9.80 -8.62 -25.92
C GLU A 119 -8.69 -9.44 -25.22
N ASP A 120 -9.04 -10.21 -24.17
CA ASP A 120 -8.18 -11.12 -23.40
C ASP A 120 -7.50 -10.66 -22.08
N ALA A 121 -8.12 -9.79 -21.28
CA ALA A 121 -7.75 -9.71 -19.86
C ALA A 121 -8.54 -10.74 -19.03
N LYS A 122 -7.94 -11.90 -18.74
CA LYS A 122 -8.47 -12.84 -17.74
C LYS A 122 -8.64 -12.11 -16.40
N PRO A 123 -9.75 -12.30 -15.67
CA PRO A 123 -9.94 -11.67 -14.36
C PRO A 123 -8.82 -12.10 -13.42
N GLU A 124 -8.10 -11.12 -12.86
CA GLU A 124 -7.13 -11.35 -11.79
C GLU A 124 -7.91 -11.82 -10.55
N VAL A 125 -7.81 -13.11 -10.24
CA VAL A 125 -8.33 -13.68 -9.00
C VAL A 125 -7.49 -13.10 -7.87
N VAL A 126 -8.10 -12.26 -7.03
CA VAL A 126 -7.50 -11.80 -5.79
C VAL A 126 -7.45 -13.00 -4.84
N GLY A 127 -6.35 -13.76 -4.91
CA GLY A 127 -6.12 -14.90 -4.04
C GLY A 127 -5.80 -14.45 -2.64
N ALA A 128 -6.69 -14.77 -1.69
CA ALA A 128 -6.28 -14.99 -0.31
C ALA A 128 -5.32 -16.19 -0.31
N ALA A 129 -4.02 -15.91 -0.18
CA ALA A 129 -3.04 -16.95 0.09
C ALA A 129 -3.21 -17.40 1.54
N ARG A 130 -3.35 -18.71 1.71
CA ARG A 130 -3.43 -19.45 2.98
C ARG A 130 -2.16 -19.30 3.81
#